data_AF-A0A1F6DI29-F1
#
_entry.id   AF-A0A1F6DI29-F1
#
_cell.length_a   1.000
_cell.length_b   1.000
_cell.length_c   1.000
_cell.angle_alpha   90.00
_cell.angle_beta   90.00
_cell.angle_gamma   90.00
#
_symmetry.space_group_name_H-M   'P 1'
#
loop_
_entity.id
_entity.type
_entity.pdbx_description
1 polymer ?
#
loop_
_entity_poly.entity_id
_entity_poly.type
_entity_poly.pdbx_seq_one_letter_code
_entity_poly.pdbx_strand_id
1 'polypeptide(L)'
;MWTAIVYGIIAALIAGAIVHLIFEKRTDDASKKISLRELVVGAVVIVCIIAPATGGVAWLFIKNDLLTFHESLNGWESAAHVEKITCSRDGPCWHEYDCDPYLVPEEYECGTMEKPQTCTHMVTKYHSCPYVTHEYSYFVYTTVGNQTIDTHRFPNNPDQHRYREYKSVPDSVAQRAGVGEPASWARVRDRLLVGKPEPVTARKSYTNYLLASDTHIFQAHSADIDTYRKLGLLPNLVSAGTGLHVATPHVFGVGEVQNLAEWTQALRYANAVMAQRTADVYVVLVNDARIHRAPDEYAEAFRAHWFDTLSFERDALAKNAVVFILATEDNKTIAWARAFTGMPVGNEWLPIAVRDRMAGMELDPVRLLGGPTSTAKVFRSSTTVSVQGQKQERSGYIEDLLFGRVVPGKAFVRTRMNGVDGNAGFQYLENSLKPTDRQLWGTFAIMFVLSFMLWVALVVYDDRYFEMQIGRFFKNIFRRYP
;
A
#
# COMPACT_ATOMS: atom_id res chain seq x y z
N MET A 1 9.85 -23.27 -0.16
CA MET A 1 10.27 -23.64 -1.53
C MET A 1 10.13 -25.14 -1.82
N TRP A 2 10.84 -26.05 -1.13
CA TRP A 2 10.76 -27.49 -1.40
C TRP A 2 9.34 -28.08 -1.34
N THR A 3 8.55 -27.65 -0.35
CA THR A 3 7.13 -28.03 -0.24
C THR A 3 6.34 -27.65 -1.49
N ALA A 4 6.46 -26.40 -1.98
CA ALA A 4 5.78 -25.94 -3.19
C ALA A 4 6.20 -26.72 -4.46
N ILE A 5 7.47 -27.10 -4.57
CA ILE A 5 7.96 -27.92 -5.69
C ILE A 5 7.35 -29.33 -5.63
N VAL A 6 7.33 -29.96 -4.45
CA VAL A 6 6.72 -31.29 -4.26
C VAL A 6 5.23 -31.26 -4.59
N TYR A 7 4.48 -30.27 -4.08
CA TYR A 7 3.07 -30.10 -4.43
C TYR A 7 2.88 -29.91 -5.93
N GLY A 8 3.75 -29.15 -6.61
CA GLY A 8 3.70 -28.98 -8.05
C GLY A 8 3.89 -30.26 -8.84
N ILE A 9 4.85 -31.10 -8.43
CA ILE A 9 5.06 -32.41 -9.03
C ILE A 9 3.81 -33.28 -8.88
N ILE A 10 3.24 -33.33 -7.68
CA ILE A 10 2.01 -34.10 -7.41
C ILE A 10 0.85 -33.60 -8.27
N ALA A 11 0.63 -32.27 -8.34
CA ALA A 11 -0.43 -31.69 -9.16
C ALA A 11 -0.29 -32.08 -10.64
N ALA A 12 0.94 -32.03 -11.15
CA ALA A 12 1.21 -32.31 -12.55
C ALA A 12 1.05 -33.81 -12.91
N LEU A 13 1.39 -34.71 -11.99
CA LEU A 13 1.16 -36.15 -12.15
C LEU A 13 -0.34 -36.48 -12.13
N ILE A 14 -1.10 -35.87 -11.20
CA ILE A 14 -2.56 -36.03 -11.15
C ILE A 14 -3.21 -35.51 -12.44
N ALA A 15 -2.78 -34.34 -12.92
CA ALA A 15 -3.27 -33.78 -14.18
C ALA A 15 -3.01 -34.73 -15.36
N GLY A 16 -1.81 -35.32 -15.45
CA GLY A 16 -1.47 -36.30 -16.48
C GLY A 16 -2.33 -37.56 -16.42
N ALA A 17 -2.56 -38.10 -15.21
CA ALA A 17 -3.45 -39.25 -15.02
C ALA A 17 -4.89 -38.94 -15.45
N ILE A 18 -5.41 -37.75 -15.13
CA ILE A 18 -6.75 -37.33 -15.53
C ILE A 18 -6.85 -37.18 -17.06
N VAL A 19 -5.88 -36.53 -17.70
CA VAL A 19 -5.87 -36.41 -19.17
C VAL A 19 -5.83 -37.79 -19.81
N HIS A 20 -4.97 -38.69 -19.32
CA HIS A 20 -4.90 -40.08 -19.79
C HIS A 20 -6.27 -40.78 -19.72
N LEU A 21 -6.94 -40.73 -18.56
CA LEU A 21 -8.26 -41.34 -18.37
C LEU A 21 -9.35 -40.72 -19.26
N ILE A 22 -9.33 -39.40 -19.47
CA ILE A 22 -10.29 -38.71 -20.33
C ILE A 22 -10.14 -39.18 -21.79
N PHE A 23 -8.91 -39.26 -22.30
CA PHE A 23 -8.67 -39.65 -23.69
C PHE A 23 -8.83 -41.16 -23.91
N GLU A 24 -8.52 -42.00 -22.91
CA GLU A 24 -8.75 -43.43 -22.97
C GLU A 24 -10.25 -43.77 -23.02
N LYS A 25 -11.09 -43.03 -22.27
CA LYS A 25 -12.55 -43.30 -22.21
C LYS A 25 -13.34 -42.71 -23.38
N ARG A 26 -12.82 -41.68 -24.06
CA ARG A 26 -13.59 -40.86 -25.02
C ARG A 26 -13.22 -41.08 -26.48
N THR A 27 -12.17 -41.86 -26.77
CA THR A 27 -11.66 -42.01 -28.13
C THR A 27 -11.36 -43.48 -28.42
N ASP A 28 -12.14 -44.09 -29.33
CA ASP A 28 -11.87 -45.44 -29.88
C ASP A 28 -10.64 -45.48 -30.81
N ASP A 29 -10.02 -44.32 -31.02
CA ASP A 29 -8.91 -44.11 -31.93
C ASP A 29 -7.57 -44.42 -31.23
N ALA A 30 -6.97 -45.56 -31.58
CA ALA A 30 -5.71 -46.03 -30.99
C ALA A 30 -4.52 -45.08 -31.22
N SER A 31 -4.65 -44.14 -32.15
CA SER A 31 -3.67 -43.10 -32.47
C SER A 31 -3.57 -41.98 -31.41
N LYS A 32 -4.57 -41.82 -30.53
CA LYS A 32 -4.61 -40.73 -29.51
C LYS A 32 -4.26 -41.20 -28.09
N LYS A 33 -3.60 -42.35 -27.96
CA LYS A 33 -3.15 -42.88 -26.68
C LYS A 33 -1.75 -42.36 -26.37
N ILE A 34 -1.60 -41.71 -25.22
CA ILE A 34 -0.30 -41.26 -24.71
C ILE A 34 0.63 -42.49 -24.59
N SER A 35 1.72 -42.50 -25.34
CA SER A 35 2.71 -43.57 -25.25
C SER A 35 3.51 -43.49 -23.95
N LEU A 36 4.06 -44.62 -23.48
CA LEU A 36 4.92 -44.62 -22.30
C LEU A 36 6.13 -43.68 -22.46
N ARG A 37 6.64 -43.51 -23.69
CA ARG A 37 7.74 -42.59 -24.00
C ARG A 37 7.32 -41.14 -23.83
N GLU A 38 6.17 -40.74 -24.35
CA GLU A 38 5.62 -39.39 -24.18
C GLU A 38 5.29 -39.09 -22.72
N LEU A 39 4.79 -40.08 -21.98
CA LEU A 39 4.53 -39.94 -20.56
C LEU A 39 5.82 -39.69 -19.78
N VAL A 40 6.91 -40.42 -20.08
CA VAL A 40 8.22 -40.20 -19.46
C VAL A 40 8.82 -38.85 -19.84
N VAL A 41 8.81 -38.49 -21.13
CA VAL A 41 9.36 -37.20 -21.60
C VAL A 41 8.56 -36.03 -21.01
N GLY A 42 7.23 -36.10 -21.06
CA GLY A 42 6.32 -35.11 -20.47
C GLY A 42 6.55 -34.97 -18.97
N ALA A 43 6.66 -36.09 -18.24
CA ALA A 43 6.98 -36.07 -16.81
C ALA A 43 8.35 -35.42 -16.52
N VAL A 44 9.39 -35.71 -17.31
CA VAL A 44 10.71 -35.09 -17.15
C VAL A 44 10.65 -33.58 -17.41
N VAL A 45 10.00 -33.13 -18.47
CA VAL A 45 9.84 -31.69 -18.75
C VAL A 45 9.08 -30.99 -17.61
N ILE A 46 8.01 -31.62 -17.13
CA ILE A 46 7.22 -31.10 -16.02
C ILE A 46 8.06 -30.98 -14.74
N VAL A 47 8.78 -32.04 -14.36
CA VAL A 47 9.53 -32.08 -13.09
C VAL A 47 10.78 -31.20 -13.13
N CYS A 48 11.49 -31.16 -14.26
CA CYS A 48 12.77 -30.44 -14.35
C CYS A 48 12.62 -28.96 -14.76
N ILE A 49 11.54 -28.60 -15.46
CA ILE A 49 11.37 -27.25 -16.02
C ILE A 49 10.14 -26.57 -15.42
N ILE A 50 8.97 -27.18 -15.54
CA ILE A 50 7.72 -26.49 -15.20
C ILE A 50 7.54 -26.36 -13.70
N ALA A 51 7.74 -27.42 -12.92
CA ALA A 51 7.57 -27.38 -11.47
C ALA A 51 8.59 -26.43 -10.79
N PRO A 52 9.88 -26.39 -11.16
CA PRO A 52 10.83 -25.41 -10.64
C PRO A 52 10.50 -23.98 -11.08
N ALA A 53 10.12 -23.76 -12.35
CA ALA A 53 9.78 -22.42 -12.84
C ALA A 53 8.51 -21.87 -12.17
N THR A 54 7.43 -22.64 -12.16
CA THR A 54 6.17 -22.26 -11.52
C THR A 54 6.31 -22.16 -10.01
N GLY A 55 7.05 -23.08 -9.38
CA GLY A 55 7.33 -23.05 -7.94
C GLY A 55 8.20 -21.85 -7.54
N GLY A 56 9.17 -21.49 -8.37
CA GLY A 56 9.99 -20.28 -8.18
C GLY A 56 9.18 -19.00 -8.33
N VAL A 57 8.36 -18.88 -9.38
CA VAL A 57 7.47 -17.73 -9.59
C VAL A 57 6.41 -17.63 -8.47
N ALA A 58 5.76 -18.74 -8.12
CA ALA A 58 4.80 -18.78 -7.02
C ALA A 58 5.46 -18.39 -5.69
N TRP A 59 6.68 -18.88 -5.42
CA TRP A 59 7.43 -18.50 -4.24
C TRP A 59 7.74 -17.00 -4.21
N LEU A 60 8.10 -16.37 -5.34
CA LEU A 60 8.32 -14.92 -5.40
C LEU A 60 7.04 -14.14 -5.05
N PHE A 61 5.88 -14.55 -5.58
CA PHE A 61 4.60 -13.93 -5.24
C PHE A 61 4.23 -14.13 -3.78
N ILE A 62 4.31 -15.36 -3.27
CA ILE A 62 4.03 -15.69 -1.86
C ILE A 62 4.95 -14.88 -0.95
N LYS A 63 6.23 -14.83 -1.25
CA LYS A 63 7.22 -14.10 -0.47
C LYS A 63 6.90 -12.61 -0.44
N ASN A 64 6.60 -12.00 -1.59
CA ASN A 64 6.21 -10.59 -1.64
C ASN A 64 4.92 -10.34 -0.85
N ASP A 65 3.95 -11.26 -0.94
CA ASP A 65 2.68 -11.16 -0.23
C ASP A 65 2.86 -11.24 1.29
N LEU A 66 3.60 -12.23 1.78
CA LEU A 66 3.90 -12.43 3.21
C LEU A 66 4.74 -11.30 3.81
N LEU A 67 5.58 -10.66 3.00
CA LEU A 67 6.45 -9.59 3.44
C LEU A 67 5.78 -8.21 3.46
N THR A 68 4.58 -8.07 2.87
CA THR A 68 3.95 -6.77 2.67
C THR A 68 3.03 -6.40 3.83
N PHE A 69 3.40 -5.35 4.57
CA PHE A 69 2.62 -4.78 5.68
C PHE A 69 2.33 -3.30 5.42
N HIS A 70 1.45 -2.70 6.23
CA HIS A 70 1.12 -1.28 6.14
C HIS A 70 1.75 -0.48 7.26
N GLU A 71 2.26 0.70 6.93
CA GLU A 71 2.70 1.71 7.88
C GLU A 71 2.01 3.05 7.61
N SER A 72 1.79 3.81 8.69
CA SER A 72 1.39 5.21 8.59
C SER A 72 2.65 6.06 8.42
N LEU A 73 2.67 6.88 7.37
CA LEU A 73 3.63 7.96 7.19
C LEU A 73 2.96 9.29 7.50
N ASN A 74 3.48 9.97 8.51
CA ASN A 74 2.98 11.27 8.94
C ASN A 74 3.78 12.39 8.29
N GLY A 75 3.19 13.58 8.19
CA GLY A 75 3.81 14.71 7.53
C GLY A 75 2.94 15.97 7.51
N TRP A 76 3.29 16.89 6.62
CA TRP A 76 2.63 18.19 6.49
C TRP A 76 2.14 18.42 5.07
N GLU A 77 1.08 19.22 4.95
CA GLU A 77 0.81 19.95 3.71
C GLU A 77 2.03 20.82 3.35
N SER A 78 2.46 20.74 2.08
CA SER A 78 3.64 21.45 1.59
C SER A 78 3.31 22.46 0.50
N ALA A 79 2.34 22.17 -0.37
CA ALA A 79 1.87 23.12 -1.37
C ALA A 79 0.45 22.86 -1.86
N ALA A 80 -0.21 23.92 -2.32
CA ALA A 80 -1.40 23.86 -3.16
C ALA A 80 -1.01 24.41 -4.54
N HIS A 81 -1.08 23.56 -5.55
CA HIS A 81 -0.70 23.88 -6.93
C HIS A 81 -1.93 23.82 -7.85
N VAL A 82 -2.03 24.77 -8.76
CA VAL A 82 -3.00 24.78 -9.85
C VAL A 82 -2.27 24.80 -11.17
N GLU A 83 -2.62 23.87 -12.04
CA GLU A 83 -2.11 23.76 -13.40
C GLU A 83 -3.17 24.28 -14.37
N LYS A 84 -2.78 25.21 -15.23
CA LYS A 84 -3.62 25.72 -16.31
C LYS A 84 -3.30 24.95 -17.60
N ILE A 85 -4.28 24.21 -18.10
CA ILE A 85 -4.19 23.48 -19.36
C ILE A 85 -4.75 24.40 -20.46
N THR A 86 -3.91 24.81 -21.41
CA THR A 86 -4.38 25.63 -22.54
C THR A 86 -4.99 24.72 -23.59
N CYS A 87 -6.23 24.98 -23.97
CA CYS A 87 -6.96 24.14 -24.92
C CYS A 87 -6.69 24.55 -26.36
N SER A 88 -6.60 23.55 -27.23
CA SER A 88 -6.51 23.71 -28.68
C SER A 88 -7.39 22.67 -29.35
N ARG A 89 -7.69 22.86 -30.63
CA ARG A 89 -8.31 21.82 -31.47
C ARG A 89 -7.45 20.56 -31.46
N ASP A 90 -8.08 19.39 -31.30
CA ASP A 90 -7.44 18.07 -31.16
C ASP A 90 -6.36 18.06 -30.06
N GLY A 91 -6.61 18.81 -28.99
CA GLY A 91 -5.63 19.22 -27.99
C GLY A 91 -5.68 18.42 -26.69
N PRO A 92 -5.09 18.97 -25.61
CA PRO A 92 -4.96 18.28 -24.32
C PRO A 92 -6.19 18.39 -23.41
N CYS A 93 -7.26 19.08 -23.84
CA CYS A 93 -8.43 19.32 -22.99
C CYS A 93 -9.41 18.16 -23.06
N TRP A 94 -10.10 17.90 -21.95
CA TRP A 94 -10.93 16.71 -21.82
C TRP A 94 -12.34 16.95 -22.33
N HIS A 95 -12.87 18.15 -22.11
CA HIS A 95 -14.25 18.45 -22.42
C HIS A 95 -14.36 19.11 -23.79
N GLU A 96 -14.69 18.27 -24.77
CA GLU A 96 -14.69 18.62 -26.18
C GLU A 96 -16.06 18.34 -26.85
N TYR A 97 -16.24 18.88 -28.06
CA TYR A 97 -17.34 18.62 -28.96
C TYR A 97 -16.86 18.50 -30.40
N ASP A 98 -17.59 17.73 -31.20
CA ASP A 98 -17.33 17.56 -32.62
C ASP A 98 -17.51 18.88 -33.37
N CYS A 99 -16.46 19.32 -34.06
CA CYS A 99 -16.43 20.54 -34.85
C CYS A 99 -15.75 20.32 -36.21
N ASP A 100 -15.83 21.33 -37.08
CA ASP A 100 -15.07 21.40 -38.34
C ASP A 100 -15.05 20.06 -39.12
N PRO A 101 -16.18 19.62 -39.70
CA PRO A 101 -16.22 18.37 -40.45
C PRO A 101 -15.20 18.38 -41.59
N TYR A 102 -14.50 17.26 -41.78
CA TYR A 102 -13.56 17.05 -42.86
C TYR A 102 -13.73 15.65 -43.47
N LEU A 103 -13.42 15.53 -44.76
CA LEU A 103 -13.57 14.26 -45.48
C LEU A 103 -12.29 13.45 -45.42
N VAL A 104 -12.40 12.17 -45.07
CA VAL A 104 -11.31 11.21 -45.03
C VAL A 104 -11.67 10.02 -45.90
N PRO A 105 -10.79 9.57 -46.82
CA PRO A 105 -11.01 8.32 -47.52
C PRO A 105 -10.89 7.16 -46.54
N GLU A 106 -11.92 6.32 -46.45
CA GLU A 106 -11.92 5.10 -45.65
C GLU A 106 -12.04 3.89 -46.56
N GLU A 107 -11.21 2.88 -46.29
CA GLU A 107 -11.19 1.63 -47.03
C GLU A 107 -12.27 0.70 -46.50
N TYR A 108 -13.01 0.06 -47.40
CA TYR A 108 -14.00 -0.96 -47.07
C TYR A 108 -13.95 -2.10 -48.08
N GLU A 109 -14.36 -3.29 -47.65
CA GLU A 109 -14.45 -4.45 -48.53
C GLU A 109 -15.69 -4.35 -49.42
N CYS A 110 -15.48 -4.26 -50.72
CA CYS A 110 -16.53 -4.17 -51.75
C CYS A 110 -16.55 -5.38 -52.70
N GLY A 111 -15.66 -6.35 -52.48
CA GLY A 111 -15.57 -7.60 -53.25
C GLY A 111 -16.45 -8.72 -52.70
N THR A 112 -16.59 -9.79 -53.47
CA THR A 112 -17.20 -11.05 -53.00
C THR A 112 -16.16 -11.91 -52.27
N MET A 113 -16.56 -12.90 -51.47
CA MET A 113 -15.61 -13.78 -50.77
C MET A 113 -14.60 -14.48 -51.71
N GLU A 114 -14.95 -14.66 -52.98
CA GLU A 114 -14.09 -15.29 -54.00
C GLU A 114 -13.11 -14.30 -54.66
N LYS A 115 -13.37 -12.99 -54.58
CA LYS A 115 -12.53 -11.91 -55.11
C LYS A 115 -12.59 -10.70 -54.16
N PRO A 116 -11.89 -10.75 -53.02
CA PRO A 116 -11.85 -9.62 -52.11
C PRO A 116 -11.24 -8.41 -52.82
N GLN A 117 -11.95 -7.30 -52.80
CA GLN A 117 -11.54 -6.02 -53.35
C GLN A 117 -11.74 -4.95 -52.29
N THR A 118 -10.73 -4.11 -52.10
CA THR A 118 -10.80 -2.94 -51.23
C THR A 118 -11.24 -1.75 -52.08
N CYS A 119 -12.37 -1.14 -51.71
CA CYS A 119 -12.82 0.13 -52.26
C CYS A 119 -12.59 1.24 -51.25
N THR A 120 -12.59 2.49 -51.73
CA THR A 120 -12.55 3.67 -50.87
C THR A 120 -13.85 4.44 -51.00
N HIS A 121 -14.39 4.93 -49.88
CA HIS A 121 -15.43 5.95 -49.89
C HIS A 121 -15.03 7.10 -48.97
N MET A 122 -15.59 8.28 -49.19
CA MET A 122 -15.32 9.45 -48.34
C MET A 122 -16.23 9.41 -47.12
N VAL A 123 -15.64 9.35 -45.93
CA VAL A 123 -16.33 9.46 -44.65
C VAL A 123 -16.13 10.87 -44.09
N THR A 124 -17.19 11.46 -43.53
CA THR A 124 -17.06 12.72 -42.78
C THR A 124 -16.57 12.39 -41.37
N LYS A 125 -15.39 12.90 -41.00
CA LYS A 125 -14.86 12.91 -39.64
C LYS A 125 -14.93 14.33 -39.07
N TYR A 126 -14.83 14.46 -37.76
CA TYR A 126 -14.91 15.73 -37.05
C TYR A 126 -13.65 15.93 -36.22
N HIS A 127 -13.22 17.18 -36.10
CA HIS A 127 -12.20 17.56 -35.13
C HIS A 127 -12.79 17.63 -33.73
N SER A 128 -11.96 17.40 -32.72
CA SER A 128 -12.34 17.66 -31.34
C SER A 128 -12.05 19.11 -30.98
N CYS A 129 -13.10 19.91 -30.77
CA CYS A 129 -12.96 21.27 -30.27
C CYS A 129 -13.27 21.34 -28.78
N PRO A 130 -12.44 21.99 -27.95
CA PRO A 130 -12.73 22.18 -26.55
C PRO A 130 -13.90 23.15 -26.35
N TYR A 131 -14.65 23.00 -25.26
CA TYR A 131 -15.71 23.97 -24.90
C TYR A 131 -15.14 25.31 -24.42
N VAL A 132 -14.00 25.28 -23.72
CA VAL A 132 -13.34 26.44 -23.11
C VAL A 132 -11.92 26.61 -23.64
N THR A 133 -11.34 27.79 -23.49
CA THR A 133 -9.96 28.12 -23.91
C THR A 133 -8.90 27.50 -23.00
N HIS A 134 -9.27 27.13 -21.78
CA HIS A 134 -8.39 26.48 -20.83
C HIS A 134 -9.19 25.74 -19.77
N GLU A 135 -8.60 24.66 -19.26
CA GLU A 135 -9.08 23.87 -18.13
C GLU A 135 -8.07 23.94 -16.98
N TYR A 136 -8.48 23.54 -15.79
CA TYR A 136 -7.63 23.58 -14.59
C TYR A 136 -7.56 22.23 -13.89
N SER A 137 -6.35 21.88 -13.47
CA SER A 137 -6.09 20.74 -12.60
C SER A 137 -5.55 21.23 -11.26
N TYR A 138 -6.06 20.64 -10.17
CA TYR A 138 -5.81 21.10 -8.81
C TYR A 138 -5.11 20.00 -8.02
N PHE A 139 -3.93 20.33 -7.49
CA PHE A 139 -3.06 19.40 -6.78
C PHE A 139 -2.74 19.92 -5.38
N VAL A 140 -2.64 18.99 -4.44
CA VAL A 140 -2.10 19.22 -3.10
C VAL A 140 -0.84 18.39 -2.96
N TYR A 141 0.27 19.05 -2.66
CA TYR A 141 1.53 18.40 -2.33
C TYR A 141 1.68 18.33 -0.83
N THR A 142 2.21 17.20 -0.37
CA THR A 142 2.51 16.97 1.05
C THR A 142 3.89 16.36 1.19
N THR A 143 4.41 16.26 2.41
CA THR A 143 5.70 15.61 2.65
C THR A 143 5.64 14.09 2.55
N VAL A 144 4.46 13.48 2.43
CA VAL A 144 4.27 12.01 2.38
C VAL A 144 3.73 11.50 1.05
N GLY A 145 3.21 12.39 0.20
CA GLY A 145 2.68 12.07 -1.12
C GLY A 145 1.94 13.23 -1.75
N ASN A 146 1.61 13.11 -3.03
CA ASN A 146 0.86 14.12 -3.76
C ASN A 146 -0.57 13.62 -3.99
N GLN A 147 -1.54 14.53 -3.86
CA GLN A 147 -2.94 14.27 -4.16
C GLN A 147 -3.38 15.10 -5.36
N THR A 148 -3.97 14.45 -6.34
CA THR A 148 -4.82 15.12 -7.32
C THR A 148 -6.18 15.32 -6.68
N ILE A 149 -6.60 16.58 -6.49
CA ILE A 149 -7.92 16.90 -5.94
C ILE A 149 -8.97 16.82 -7.03
N ASP A 150 -8.66 17.40 -8.18
CA ASP A 150 -9.54 17.38 -9.35
C ASP A 150 -8.75 17.72 -10.62
N THR A 151 -9.26 17.33 -11.78
CA THR A 151 -8.62 17.58 -13.08
C THR A 151 -9.63 18.09 -14.09
N HIS A 152 -9.12 18.83 -15.09
CA HIS A 152 -9.92 19.29 -16.22
C HIS A 152 -11.16 20.12 -15.86
N ARG A 153 -11.14 20.80 -14.71
CA ARG A 153 -12.25 21.68 -14.29
C ARG A 153 -12.32 22.91 -15.16
N PHE A 154 -13.52 23.42 -15.36
CA PHE A 154 -13.71 24.69 -16.06
C PHE A 154 -13.36 25.91 -15.20
N PRO A 155 -12.94 27.03 -15.84
CA PRO A 155 -12.81 28.32 -15.16
C PRO A 155 -14.13 28.73 -14.51
N ASN A 156 -14.05 29.62 -13.51
CA ASN A 156 -15.23 30.36 -13.06
C ASN A 156 -15.90 31.05 -14.27
N ASN A 157 -17.22 30.93 -14.40
CA ASN A 157 -17.99 31.41 -15.55
C ASN A 157 -17.47 30.85 -16.89
N PRO A 158 -17.64 29.55 -17.18
CA PRO A 158 -17.08 28.90 -18.38
C PRO A 158 -17.48 29.59 -19.69
N ASP A 159 -18.67 30.20 -19.73
CA ASP A 159 -19.16 30.92 -20.89
C ASP A 159 -18.37 32.19 -21.25
N GLN A 160 -17.67 32.81 -20.31
CA GLN A 160 -16.76 33.94 -20.60
C GLN A 160 -15.42 33.47 -21.19
N HIS A 161 -15.17 32.17 -21.14
CA HIS A 161 -13.92 31.55 -21.55
C HIS A 161 -14.12 30.55 -22.70
N ARG A 162 -15.23 30.66 -23.44
CA ARG A 162 -15.55 29.76 -24.57
C ARG A 162 -14.41 29.72 -25.57
N TYR A 163 -14.11 28.53 -26.07
CA TYR A 163 -13.16 28.36 -27.16
C TYR A 163 -13.64 29.03 -28.46
N ARG A 164 -14.96 29.00 -28.72
CA ARG A 164 -15.62 29.74 -29.80
C ARG A 164 -16.76 30.55 -29.24
N GLU A 165 -16.83 31.83 -29.58
CA GLU A 165 -17.83 32.78 -29.05
C GLU A 165 -19.27 32.28 -29.19
N TYR A 166 -19.58 31.66 -30.34
CA TYR A 166 -20.92 31.19 -30.69
C TYR A 166 -21.30 29.81 -30.11
N LYS A 167 -20.36 29.08 -29.51
CA LYS A 167 -20.63 27.77 -28.91
C LYS A 167 -20.71 27.89 -27.39
N SER A 168 -21.92 27.86 -26.85
CA SER A 168 -22.15 27.85 -25.41
C SER A 168 -21.64 26.56 -24.77
N VAL A 169 -21.22 26.66 -23.50
CA VAL A 169 -20.88 25.49 -22.69
C VAL A 169 -22.17 24.89 -22.13
N PRO A 170 -22.57 23.66 -22.49
CA PRO A 170 -23.80 23.08 -21.97
C PRO A 170 -23.71 22.87 -20.45
N ASP A 171 -24.81 23.13 -19.73
CA ASP A 171 -24.87 22.97 -18.27
C ASP A 171 -24.49 21.55 -17.82
N SER A 172 -24.89 20.54 -18.58
CA SER A 172 -24.54 19.14 -18.30
C SER A 172 -23.05 18.83 -18.43
N VAL A 173 -22.32 19.59 -19.27
CA VAL A 173 -20.86 19.49 -19.38
C VAL A 173 -20.21 20.27 -18.25
N ALA A 174 -20.69 21.49 -17.96
CA ALA A 174 -20.18 22.31 -16.87
C ALA A 174 -20.34 21.66 -15.48
N GLN A 175 -21.47 20.99 -15.23
CA GLN A 175 -21.69 20.23 -13.99
C GLN A 175 -20.76 19.02 -13.87
N ARG A 176 -20.48 18.34 -14.99
CA ARG A 176 -19.61 17.15 -15.02
C ARG A 176 -18.14 17.50 -14.86
N ALA A 177 -17.69 18.54 -15.57
CA ALA A 177 -16.34 19.09 -15.42
C ALA A 177 -16.15 19.72 -14.04
N GLY A 178 -17.24 20.26 -13.48
CA GLY A 178 -17.19 21.18 -12.36
C GLY A 178 -16.62 22.54 -12.76
N VAL A 179 -17.00 23.57 -12.01
CA VAL A 179 -16.63 24.96 -12.27
C VAL A 179 -15.79 25.49 -11.11
N GLY A 180 -14.76 26.25 -11.44
CA GLY A 180 -13.95 26.97 -10.47
C GLY A 180 -13.08 26.08 -9.59
N GLU A 181 -12.57 26.69 -8.53
CA GLU A 181 -11.69 26.03 -7.56
C GLU A 181 -12.50 25.06 -6.67
N PRO A 182 -12.06 23.80 -6.51
CA PRO A 182 -12.66 22.89 -5.54
C PRO A 182 -12.56 23.43 -4.11
N ALA A 183 -13.65 23.34 -3.34
CA ALA A 183 -13.68 23.81 -1.95
C ALA A 183 -12.67 23.07 -1.04
N SER A 184 -12.37 21.80 -1.32
CA SER A 184 -11.32 21.04 -0.63
C SER A 184 -9.92 21.63 -0.88
N TRP A 185 -9.60 21.95 -2.13
CA TRP A 185 -8.32 22.57 -2.50
C TRP A 185 -8.19 23.99 -1.95
N ALA A 186 -9.26 24.80 -2.05
CA ALA A 186 -9.28 26.16 -1.55
C ALA A 186 -8.99 26.21 -0.03
N ARG A 187 -9.57 25.31 0.77
CA ARG A 187 -9.27 25.21 2.21
C ARG A 187 -7.79 24.94 2.50
N VAL A 188 -7.15 24.06 1.73
CA VAL A 188 -5.71 23.78 1.85
C VAL A 188 -4.91 25.03 1.49
N ARG A 189 -5.20 25.64 0.34
CA ARG A 189 -4.53 26.87 -0.11
C ARG A 189 -4.64 27.96 0.96
N ASP A 190 -5.82 28.19 1.52
CA ASP A 190 -6.06 29.27 2.49
C ASP A 190 -5.28 29.04 3.80
N ARG A 191 -5.18 27.79 4.28
CA ARG A 191 -4.30 27.41 5.39
C ARG A 191 -2.82 27.67 5.10
N LEU A 192 -2.36 27.28 3.92
CA LEU A 192 -0.99 27.50 3.49
C LEU A 192 -0.68 29.00 3.33
N LEU A 193 -1.64 29.80 2.87
CA LEU A 193 -1.50 31.25 2.73
C LEU A 193 -1.25 31.97 4.06
N VAL A 194 -1.84 31.47 5.16
CA VAL A 194 -1.62 31.99 6.52
C VAL A 194 -0.49 31.28 7.27
N GLY A 195 0.23 30.37 6.61
CA GLY A 195 1.39 29.67 7.19
C GLY A 195 1.02 28.64 8.25
N LYS A 196 -0.20 28.09 8.22
CA LYS A 196 -0.70 27.08 9.17
C LYS A 196 -1.05 25.77 8.46
N PRO A 197 -0.06 25.02 7.94
CA PRO A 197 -0.31 23.74 7.28
C PRO A 197 -0.89 22.71 8.25
N GLU A 198 -1.85 21.91 7.79
CA GLU A 198 -2.38 20.81 8.58
C GLU A 198 -1.48 19.56 8.52
N PRO A 199 -1.50 18.75 9.59
CA PRO A 199 -0.84 17.44 9.58
C PRO A 199 -1.59 16.47 8.68
N VAL A 200 -0.82 15.70 7.91
CA VAL A 200 -1.31 14.66 7.02
C VAL A 200 -0.73 13.30 7.40
N THR A 201 -1.50 12.25 7.14
CA THR A 201 -1.08 10.86 7.26
C THR A 201 -1.40 10.14 5.96
N ALA A 202 -0.47 9.32 5.50
CA ALA A 202 -0.65 8.45 4.35
C ALA A 202 -0.30 7.01 4.72
N ARG A 203 -1.19 6.07 4.40
CA ARG A 203 -0.93 4.63 4.55
C ARG A 203 -0.08 4.15 3.39
N LYS A 204 1.06 3.52 3.66
CA LYS A 204 1.94 2.92 2.64
C LYS A 204 2.24 1.47 2.94
N SER A 205 2.44 0.68 1.90
CA SER A 205 2.93 -0.68 2.01
C SER A 205 4.45 -0.70 2.14
N TYR A 206 4.98 -1.60 2.97
CA TYR A 206 6.41 -1.78 3.15
C TYR A 206 6.75 -3.26 3.43
N THR A 207 8.01 -3.62 3.19
CA THR A 207 8.55 -4.93 3.52
C THR A 207 8.91 -5.03 5.00
N ASN A 208 8.39 -6.04 5.71
CA ASN A 208 8.72 -6.31 7.11
C ASN A 208 9.08 -7.78 7.36
N TYR A 209 10.36 -8.07 7.61
CA TYR A 209 10.81 -9.42 7.96
C TYR A 209 10.50 -9.83 9.40
N LEU A 210 10.36 -8.86 10.31
CA LEU A 210 10.03 -9.15 11.71
C LEU A 210 8.60 -9.65 11.82
N LEU A 211 7.63 -8.94 11.25
CA LEU A 211 6.22 -9.36 11.34
C LEU A 211 5.93 -10.61 10.50
N ALA A 212 6.64 -10.80 9.38
CA ALA A 212 6.44 -11.95 8.51
C ALA A 212 7.01 -13.27 9.06
N SER A 213 7.96 -13.19 10.00
CA SER A 213 8.68 -14.38 10.47
C SER A 213 7.90 -15.13 11.54
N ASP A 214 7.69 -16.44 11.33
CA ASP A 214 7.03 -17.31 12.30
C ASP A 214 7.74 -17.43 13.65
N THR A 215 9.01 -17.02 13.75
CA THR A 215 9.84 -17.09 14.96
C THR A 215 10.23 -15.70 15.49
N HIS A 216 9.40 -14.68 15.23
CA HIS A 216 9.80 -13.31 15.48
C HIS A 216 9.85 -12.94 16.98
N ILE A 217 10.80 -12.04 17.33
CA ILE A 217 11.01 -11.52 18.69
C ILE A 217 9.77 -10.87 19.33
N PHE A 218 8.75 -10.51 18.52
CA PHE A 218 7.49 -9.93 18.98
C PHE A 218 6.39 -10.95 19.27
N GLN A 219 6.62 -12.27 19.10
CA GLN A 219 5.70 -13.33 19.55
C GLN A 219 5.88 -13.47 21.07
N ALA A 220 5.74 -12.34 21.77
CA ALA A 220 5.67 -12.34 23.21
C ALA A 220 4.39 -13.08 23.58
N HIS A 221 4.54 -14.31 24.03
CA HIS A 221 3.46 -15.07 24.63
C HIS A 221 3.12 -14.42 25.96
N SER A 222 2.21 -13.46 25.96
CA SER A 222 1.59 -13.02 27.22
C SER A 222 0.57 -14.06 27.63
N ALA A 223 0.73 -14.63 28.82
CA ALA A 223 -0.25 -15.55 29.40
C ALA A 223 -1.61 -14.87 29.63
N ASP A 224 -1.63 -13.54 29.73
CA ASP A 224 -2.80 -12.74 30.10
C ASP A 224 -3.50 -12.07 28.93
N ILE A 225 -3.01 -12.26 27.69
CA ILE A 225 -3.62 -11.65 26.49
C ILE A 225 -5.10 -12.01 26.37
N ASP A 226 -5.46 -13.28 26.58
CA ASP A 226 -6.84 -13.76 26.49
C ASP A 226 -7.70 -13.20 27.63
N THR A 227 -7.11 -13.00 28.81
CA THR A 227 -7.78 -12.40 29.97
C THR A 227 -8.13 -10.94 29.67
N TYR A 228 -7.14 -10.12 29.28
CA TYR A 228 -7.37 -8.71 28.97
C TYR A 228 -8.25 -8.50 27.74
N ARG A 229 -8.14 -9.35 26.72
CA ARG A 229 -9.01 -9.35 25.54
C ARG A 229 -10.46 -9.62 25.90
N LYS A 230 -10.75 -10.64 26.72
CA LYS A 230 -12.11 -10.96 27.21
C LYS A 230 -12.69 -9.84 28.07
N LEU A 231 -11.85 -9.13 28.82
CA LEU A 231 -12.27 -7.99 29.64
C LEU A 231 -12.48 -6.70 28.83
N GLY A 232 -12.21 -6.69 27.52
CA GLY A 232 -12.33 -5.51 26.66
C GLY A 232 -11.28 -4.43 26.95
N LEU A 233 -10.14 -4.81 27.54
CA LEU A 233 -9.09 -3.89 27.98
C LEU A 233 -7.99 -3.67 26.93
N LEU A 234 -8.09 -4.36 25.78
CA LEU A 234 -7.15 -4.27 24.66
C LEU A 234 -7.88 -3.68 23.44
N PRO A 235 -7.78 -2.36 23.20
CA PRO A 235 -8.37 -1.73 22.04
C PRO A 235 -7.74 -2.29 20.75
N ASN A 236 -8.55 -2.38 19.69
CA ASN A 236 -8.10 -2.88 18.40
C ASN A 236 -7.47 -1.77 17.57
N LEU A 237 -6.43 -2.11 16.80
CA LEU A 237 -5.95 -1.26 15.72
C LEU A 237 -7.07 -1.12 14.68
N VAL A 238 -7.36 0.12 14.29
CA VAL A 238 -8.37 0.40 13.25
C VAL A 238 -7.63 0.55 11.93
N SER A 239 -8.05 -0.22 10.93
CA SER A 239 -7.52 -0.08 9.58
C SER A 239 -7.95 1.26 9.00
N ALA A 240 -6.98 2.12 8.67
CA ALA A 240 -7.27 3.40 8.05
C ALA A 240 -7.65 3.22 6.58
N GLY A 241 -8.66 3.93 6.10
CA GLY A 241 -8.97 4.01 4.67
C GLY A 241 -7.78 4.48 3.82
N THR A 242 -7.87 4.28 2.51
CA THR A 242 -6.87 4.76 1.54
C THR A 242 -7.12 6.23 1.22
N GLY A 243 -6.12 7.09 1.43
CA GLY A 243 -6.19 8.51 1.07
C GLY A 243 -5.25 9.40 1.90
N LEU A 244 -4.93 10.57 1.37
CA LEU A 244 -4.28 11.64 2.13
C LEU A 244 -5.34 12.29 3.02
N HIS A 245 -4.98 12.59 4.28
CA HIS A 245 -5.90 13.05 5.35
C HIS A 245 -6.81 11.98 5.98
N VAL A 246 -6.63 10.69 5.66
CA VAL A 246 -7.36 9.64 6.39
C VAL A 246 -6.77 9.51 7.79
N ALA A 247 -7.58 9.80 8.80
CA ALA A 247 -7.18 9.71 10.19
C ALA A 247 -7.15 8.25 10.64
N THR A 248 -5.98 7.61 10.63
CA THR A 248 -5.76 6.46 11.52
C THR A 248 -5.87 6.98 12.96
N PRO A 249 -6.71 6.38 13.82
CA PRO A 249 -6.68 6.73 15.24
C PRO A 249 -5.34 6.30 15.81
N HIS A 250 -4.60 7.28 16.36
CA HIS A 250 -3.35 7.03 17.08
C HIS A 250 -3.52 7.20 18.60
N VAL A 251 -4.70 7.66 19.05
CA VAL A 251 -5.05 7.79 20.46
C VAL A 251 -6.15 6.80 20.79
N PHE A 252 -5.96 6.03 21.86
CA PHE A 252 -6.91 5.04 22.34
C PHE A 252 -7.19 5.28 23.82
N GLY A 253 -8.45 5.09 24.21
CA GLY A 253 -8.88 5.14 25.60
C GLY A 253 -9.25 3.75 26.12
N VAL A 254 -8.82 3.43 27.33
CA VAL A 254 -9.18 2.20 28.04
C VAL A 254 -9.73 2.59 29.42
N GLY A 255 -11.00 2.26 29.66
CA GLY A 255 -11.75 2.73 30.82
C GLY A 255 -12.23 4.18 30.68
N GLU A 256 -12.36 4.89 31.80
CA GLU A 256 -12.95 6.24 31.84
C GLU A 256 -11.91 7.34 31.63
N VAL A 257 -11.54 7.57 30.37
CA VAL A 257 -10.58 8.61 29.98
C VAL A 257 -11.27 9.86 29.40
N GLN A 258 -10.70 11.03 29.68
CA GLN A 258 -11.24 12.32 29.25
C GLN A 258 -10.45 12.92 28.08
N ASN A 259 -11.07 13.88 27.38
CA ASN A 259 -10.42 14.75 26.38
C ASN A 259 -9.74 14.03 25.19
N LEU A 260 -10.24 12.85 24.78
CA LEU A 260 -9.66 12.08 23.67
C LEU A 260 -9.53 12.88 22.35
N ALA A 261 -10.45 13.82 22.09
CA ALA A 261 -10.41 14.67 20.90
C ALA A 261 -9.20 15.62 20.91
N GLU A 262 -8.88 16.22 22.06
CA GLU A 262 -7.73 17.10 22.23
C GLU A 262 -6.42 16.32 22.10
N TRP A 263 -6.36 15.14 22.71
CA TRP A 263 -5.24 14.20 22.55
C TRP A 263 -5.03 13.80 21.10
N THR A 264 -6.11 13.45 20.40
CA THR A 264 -6.06 13.08 18.98
C THR A 264 -5.53 14.23 18.13
N GLN A 265 -5.98 15.45 18.41
CA GLN A 265 -5.50 16.63 17.69
C GLN A 265 -4.03 16.93 17.99
N ALA A 266 -3.62 16.96 19.26
CA ALA A 266 -2.22 17.18 19.64
C ALA A 266 -1.29 16.12 19.04
N LEU A 267 -1.69 14.84 19.07
CA LEU A 267 -0.89 13.75 18.53
C LEU A 267 -0.73 13.83 17.02
N ARG A 268 -1.75 14.29 16.27
CA ARG A 268 -1.61 14.50 14.82
C ARG A 268 -0.50 15.51 14.49
N TYR A 269 -0.41 16.61 15.24
CA TYR A 269 0.65 17.60 15.06
C TYR A 269 2.01 17.04 15.50
N ALA A 270 2.07 16.36 16.64
CA ALA A 270 3.28 15.71 17.12
C ALA A 270 3.81 14.69 16.10
N ASN A 271 2.95 13.83 15.56
CA ASN A 271 3.31 12.84 14.55
C ASN A 271 3.82 13.48 13.25
N ALA A 272 3.25 14.61 12.83
CA ALA A 272 3.74 15.35 11.69
C ALA A 272 5.14 15.94 11.92
N VAL A 273 5.50 16.35 13.15
CA VAL A 273 6.88 16.71 13.50
C VAL A 273 7.79 15.48 13.52
N MET A 274 7.32 14.40 14.16
CA MET A 274 8.05 13.13 14.31
C MET A 274 8.31 12.42 12.97
N ALA A 275 7.64 12.84 11.90
CA ALA A 275 7.93 12.43 10.52
C ALA A 275 9.42 12.57 10.15
N GLN A 276 10.13 13.57 10.69
CA GLN A 276 11.57 13.76 10.47
C GLN A 276 12.43 12.61 11.02
N ARG A 277 11.91 11.92 12.04
CA ARG A 277 12.51 10.70 12.61
C ARG A 277 11.83 9.44 12.10
N THR A 278 10.89 9.58 11.17
CA THR A 278 10.06 8.50 10.61
C THR A 278 9.35 7.68 11.68
N ALA A 279 9.09 8.25 12.86
CA ALA A 279 8.38 7.59 13.95
C ALA A 279 6.87 7.79 13.79
N ASP A 280 6.11 6.76 14.16
CA ASP A 280 4.64 6.79 14.19
C ASP A 280 4.17 6.58 15.63
N VAL A 281 3.81 7.66 16.30
CA VAL A 281 3.52 7.62 17.74
C VAL A 281 2.05 7.29 17.97
N TYR A 282 1.82 6.37 18.90
CA TYR A 282 0.51 6.00 19.43
C TYR A 282 0.48 6.31 20.92
N VAL A 283 -0.67 6.77 21.41
CA VAL A 283 -0.92 7.02 22.82
C VAL A 283 -2.14 6.21 23.27
N VAL A 284 -1.97 5.45 24.35
CA VAL A 284 -3.01 4.68 24.98
C VAL A 284 -3.21 5.27 26.37
N LEU A 285 -4.35 5.92 26.58
CA LEU A 285 -4.74 6.45 27.87
C LEU A 285 -5.50 5.37 28.63
N VAL A 286 -5.08 5.08 29.86
CA VAL A 286 -5.66 4.02 30.69
C VAL A 286 -6.17 4.60 32.00
N ASN A 287 -7.44 4.39 32.30
CA ASN A 287 -8.03 4.65 33.60
C ASN A 287 -8.95 3.49 33.95
N ASP A 288 -8.37 2.39 34.45
CA ASP A 288 -9.10 1.19 34.84
C ASP A 288 -8.38 0.46 35.99
N ALA A 289 -9.06 0.38 37.14
CA ALA A 289 -8.55 -0.24 38.38
C ALA A 289 -8.00 -1.67 38.20
N ARG A 290 -8.50 -2.42 37.20
CA ARG A 290 -8.04 -3.80 36.94
C ARG A 290 -6.62 -3.85 36.38
N ILE A 291 -6.19 -2.79 35.70
CA ILE A 291 -4.86 -2.71 35.07
C ILE A 291 -3.81 -2.19 36.05
N HIS A 292 -4.17 -1.25 36.94
CA HIS A 292 -3.21 -0.59 37.85
C HIS A 292 -2.40 -1.55 38.73
N ARG A 293 -2.90 -2.77 38.97
CA ARG A 293 -2.22 -3.77 39.81
C ARG A 293 -1.02 -4.43 39.12
N ALA A 294 -0.99 -4.45 37.79
CA ALA A 294 0.02 -5.17 37.01
C ALA A 294 0.36 -4.45 35.69
N PRO A 295 1.00 -3.27 35.77
CA PRO A 295 1.24 -2.43 34.59
C PRO A 295 2.17 -3.08 33.55
N ASP A 296 3.15 -3.86 33.99
CA ASP A 296 4.08 -4.57 33.10
C ASP A 296 3.41 -5.73 32.36
N GLU A 297 2.59 -6.54 33.06
CA GLU A 297 1.82 -7.63 32.46
C GLU A 297 0.84 -7.10 31.41
N TYR A 298 0.15 -6.00 31.73
CA TYR A 298 -0.74 -5.35 30.78
C TYR A 298 0.01 -4.81 29.56
N ALA A 299 1.13 -4.09 29.76
CA ALA A 299 1.91 -3.55 28.65
C ALA A 299 2.45 -4.66 27.73
N GLU A 300 2.85 -5.81 28.30
CA GLU A 300 3.26 -6.98 27.54
C GLU A 300 2.09 -7.62 26.78
N ALA A 301 0.93 -7.79 27.41
CA ALA A 301 -0.29 -8.28 26.76
C ALA A 301 -0.73 -7.38 25.61
N PHE A 302 -0.65 -6.06 25.81
CA PHE A 302 -0.99 -5.06 24.82
C PHE A 302 -0.02 -5.09 23.63
N ARG A 303 1.28 -5.18 23.91
CA ARG A 303 2.31 -5.37 22.89
C ARG A 303 2.03 -6.62 22.06
N ALA A 304 1.78 -7.75 22.71
CA ALA A 304 1.48 -9.02 22.04
C ALA A 304 0.23 -8.92 21.16
N HIS A 305 -0.84 -8.28 21.65
CA HIS A 305 -2.07 -8.09 20.90
C HIS A 305 -1.85 -7.25 19.64
N TRP A 306 -1.20 -6.10 19.73
CA TRP A 306 -1.01 -5.22 18.57
C TRP A 306 -0.01 -5.75 17.53
N PHE A 307 0.90 -6.65 17.92
CA PHE A 307 1.76 -7.36 16.99
C PHE A 307 1.15 -8.65 16.42
N ASP A 308 -0.07 -9.02 16.83
CA ASP A 308 -0.73 -10.24 16.38
C ASP A 308 -1.15 -10.13 14.90
N THR A 309 -0.33 -10.70 14.02
CA THR A 309 -0.58 -10.76 12.57
C THR A 309 -1.75 -11.66 12.20
N LEU A 310 -2.22 -12.54 13.11
CA LEU A 310 -3.43 -13.33 12.87
C LEU A 310 -4.69 -12.49 13.06
N SER A 311 -4.68 -11.57 14.03
CA SER A 311 -5.82 -10.70 14.32
C SER A 311 -5.86 -9.46 13.41
N PHE A 312 -4.70 -8.90 13.08
CA PHE A 312 -4.59 -7.62 12.37
C PHE A 312 -4.05 -7.74 10.93
N GLU A 313 -3.67 -8.94 10.49
CA GLU A 313 -3.12 -9.20 9.16
C GLU A 313 -2.00 -8.21 8.79
N ARG A 314 -2.15 -7.48 7.68
CA ARG A 314 -1.18 -6.48 7.20
C ARG A 314 -1.18 -5.18 7.99
N ASP A 315 -2.13 -5.03 8.90
CA ASP A 315 -2.34 -3.84 9.75
C ASP A 315 -1.88 -4.06 11.20
N ALA A 316 -1.22 -5.19 11.46
CA ALA A 316 -0.45 -5.36 12.69
C ALA A 316 0.55 -4.20 12.85
N LEU A 317 0.86 -3.88 14.11
CA LEU A 317 1.59 -2.67 14.47
C LEU A 317 2.87 -2.51 13.66
N ALA A 318 2.96 -1.38 12.95
CA ALA A 318 4.04 -1.13 12.02
C ALA A 318 5.41 -1.02 12.70
N LYS A 319 6.50 -1.30 11.96
CA LYS A 319 7.87 -1.23 12.49
C LYS A 319 8.21 0.14 13.06
N ASN A 320 7.74 1.21 12.43
CA ASN A 320 8.02 2.58 12.85
C ASN A 320 7.16 3.05 14.03
N ALA A 321 6.25 2.20 14.52
CA ALA A 321 5.36 2.55 15.60
C ALA A 321 6.11 2.65 16.94
N VAL A 322 5.72 3.65 17.72
CA VAL A 322 6.13 3.84 19.11
C VAL A 322 4.86 4.04 19.93
N VAL A 323 4.57 3.11 20.83
CA VAL A 323 3.35 3.14 21.63
C VAL A 323 3.70 3.60 23.03
N PHE A 324 3.00 4.62 23.52
CA PHE A 324 3.05 5.08 24.90
C PHE A 324 1.74 4.71 25.59
N ILE A 325 1.82 3.93 26.66
CA ILE A 325 0.71 3.64 27.56
C ILE A 325 0.85 4.56 28.77
N LEU A 326 -0.12 5.44 28.95
CA LEU A 326 -0.16 6.43 30.02
C LEU A 326 -1.38 6.13 30.90
N ALA A 327 -1.13 5.69 32.13
CA ALA A 327 -2.20 5.36 33.05
C ALA A 327 -2.40 6.44 34.10
N THR A 328 -3.64 6.62 34.52
CA THR A 328 -4.07 7.63 35.48
C THR A 328 -5.16 7.07 36.38
N GLU A 329 -5.18 7.52 37.62
CA GLU A 329 -6.25 7.19 38.58
C GLU A 329 -7.22 8.37 38.77
N ASP A 330 -6.82 9.58 38.35
CA ASP A 330 -7.51 10.84 38.61
C ASP A 330 -7.81 11.67 37.34
N ASN A 331 -7.47 11.15 36.15
CA ASN A 331 -7.51 11.84 34.86
C ASN A 331 -6.65 13.12 34.77
N LYS A 332 -5.73 13.33 35.71
CA LYS A 332 -4.91 14.56 35.80
C LYS A 332 -3.44 14.30 35.91
N THR A 333 -3.03 13.18 36.50
CA THR A 333 -1.64 12.82 36.71
C THR A 333 -1.36 11.42 36.20
N ILE A 334 -0.14 11.21 35.71
CA ILE A 334 0.30 9.90 35.25
C ILE A 334 0.69 9.07 36.48
N ALA A 335 -0.10 8.05 36.80
CA ALA A 335 0.19 7.09 37.85
C ALA A 335 1.39 6.20 37.47
N TRP A 336 1.39 5.70 36.23
CA TRP A 336 2.50 4.97 35.65
C TRP A 336 2.49 5.10 34.12
N ALA A 337 3.64 4.87 33.50
CA ALA A 337 3.76 4.85 32.04
C ALA A 337 4.59 3.66 31.57
N ARG A 338 4.28 3.15 30.38
CA ARG A 338 5.07 2.14 29.66
C ARG A 338 5.17 2.52 28.20
N ALA A 339 6.23 2.09 27.55
CA ALA A 339 6.35 2.24 26.10
C ALA A 339 6.99 1.01 25.47
N PHE A 340 6.63 0.77 24.22
CA PHE A 340 7.26 -0.23 23.38
C PHE A 340 7.27 0.25 21.93
N THR A 341 8.08 -0.40 21.09
CA THR A 341 8.25 -0.02 19.70
C THR A 341 8.46 -1.26 18.83
N GLY A 342 8.08 -1.16 17.55
CA GLY A 342 8.42 -2.14 16.51
C GLY A 342 9.91 -2.16 16.13
N MET A 343 10.74 -1.28 16.71
CA MET A 343 12.20 -1.22 16.50
C MET A 343 12.95 -1.22 17.84
N PRO A 344 13.11 -2.37 18.51
CA PRO A 344 13.79 -2.40 19.81
C PRO A 344 15.29 -2.07 19.70
N VAL A 345 15.96 -2.49 18.62
CA VAL A 345 17.40 -2.28 18.43
C VAL A 345 17.71 -0.80 18.25
N GLY A 346 18.55 -0.24 19.13
CA GLY A 346 18.90 1.18 19.18
C GLY A 346 17.93 2.05 19.97
N ASN A 347 16.78 1.50 20.38
CA ASN A 347 15.75 2.19 21.17
C ASN A 347 15.50 1.52 22.52
N GLU A 348 16.42 0.70 23.01
CA GLU A 348 16.32 -0.06 24.27
C GLU A 348 16.18 0.88 25.49
N TRP A 349 16.70 2.10 25.35
CA TRP A 349 16.64 3.16 26.35
C TRP A 349 15.22 3.73 26.52
N LEU A 350 14.38 3.66 25.48
CA LEU A 350 13.10 4.37 25.44
C LEU A 350 12.09 3.82 26.46
N PRO A 351 11.83 2.49 26.55
CA PRO A 351 10.95 1.94 27.58
C PRO A 351 11.39 2.29 29.00
N ILE A 352 12.70 2.28 29.25
CA ILE A 352 13.29 2.63 30.56
C ILE A 352 13.02 4.10 30.88
N ALA A 353 13.31 5.00 29.95
CA ALA A 353 13.12 6.44 30.16
C ALA A 353 11.65 6.81 30.37
N VAL A 354 10.72 6.15 29.67
CA VAL A 354 9.28 6.35 29.87
C VAL A 354 8.84 5.86 31.25
N ARG A 355 9.21 4.64 31.61
CA ARG A 355 8.88 4.03 32.90
C ARG A 355 9.37 4.87 34.08
N ASP A 356 10.62 5.32 34.02
CA ASP A 356 11.28 5.91 35.17
C ASP A 356 11.01 7.42 35.31
N ARG A 357 10.59 8.12 34.23
CA ARG A 357 10.51 9.59 34.23
C ARG A 357 9.11 10.18 34.04
N MET A 358 8.14 9.43 33.52
CA MET A 358 6.81 10.00 33.22
C MET A 358 5.81 9.90 34.37
N ALA A 359 6.03 8.99 35.34
CA ALA A 359 5.19 8.91 36.53
C ALA A 359 5.22 10.23 37.33
N GLY A 360 4.06 10.69 37.77
CA GLY A 360 3.87 11.95 38.48
C GLY A 360 3.77 13.20 37.59
N MET A 361 3.99 13.08 36.27
CA MET A 361 3.75 14.20 35.36
C MET A 361 2.24 14.47 35.19
N GLU A 362 1.92 15.73 34.86
CA GLU A 362 0.54 16.11 34.51
C GLU A 362 0.12 15.43 33.21
N LEU A 363 -1.03 14.77 33.22
CA LEU A 363 -1.66 14.12 32.08
C LEU A 363 -2.34 15.17 31.19
N ASP A 364 -1.53 15.95 30.49
CA ASP A 364 -1.98 17.04 29.62
C ASP A 364 -1.44 16.83 28.19
N PRO A 365 -2.30 16.81 27.16
CA PRO A 365 -1.86 16.61 25.78
C PRO A 365 -0.87 17.69 25.33
N VAL A 366 -1.02 18.94 25.76
CA VAL A 366 -0.13 20.03 25.32
C VAL A 366 1.27 19.91 25.91
N ARG A 367 1.40 19.53 27.19
CA ARG A 367 2.71 19.30 27.81
C ARG A 367 3.40 18.04 27.29
N LEU A 368 2.63 16.99 27.01
CA LEU A 368 3.20 15.69 26.63
C LEU A 368 3.49 15.60 25.13
N LEU A 369 2.61 16.15 24.28
CA LEU A 369 2.69 16.05 22.82
C LEU A 369 2.98 17.39 22.12
N GLY A 370 2.89 18.51 22.84
CA GLY A 370 3.16 19.83 22.30
C GLY A 370 1.89 20.55 21.81
N GLY A 371 2.08 21.73 21.22
CA GLY A 371 0.98 22.58 20.77
C GLY A 371 0.19 21.99 19.59
N PRO A 372 -1.14 22.17 19.51
CA PRO A 372 -1.98 21.65 18.42
C PRO A 372 -1.92 22.52 17.16
N THR A 373 -0.84 23.28 16.98
CA THR A 373 -0.67 24.33 15.97
C THR A 373 0.74 24.29 15.40
N SER A 374 0.85 24.66 14.12
CA SER A 374 2.11 24.75 13.40
C SER A 374 2.25 26.12 12.76
N THR A 375 3.51 26.52 12.55
CA THR A 375 3.87 27.70 11.77
C THR A 375 4.87 27.33 10.68
N ALA A 376 4.77 27.99 9.53
CA ALA A 376 5.67 27.80 8.42
C ALA A 376 5.89 29.09 7.62
N LYS A 377 7.03 29.19 6.92
CA LYS A 377 7.30 30.29 6.00
C LYS A 377 6.53 30.07 4.72
N VAL A 378 5.81 31.09 4.26
CA VAL A 378 4.95 31.04 3.07
C VAL A 378 5.68 31.55 1.85
N PHE A 379 5.60 30.80 0.75
CA PHE A 379 6.08 31.17 -0.57
C PHE A 379 4.92 31.18 -1.55
N ARG A 380 4.88 32.16 -2.46
CA ARG A 380 3.76 32.37 -3.36
C ARG A 380 4.26 32.59 -4.79
N SER A 381 3.61 31.93 -5.73
CA SER A 381 3.68 32.20 -7.17
C SER A 381 2.26 32.37 -7.72
N SER A 382 2.14 32.64 -9.03
CA SER A 382 0.84 32.75 -9.70
C SER A 382 0.04 31.44 -9.73
N THR A 383 0.70 30.30 -9.55
CA THR A 383 0.11 28.95 -9.67
C THR A 383 0.30 28.08 -8.45
N THR A 384 1.07 28.54 -7.45
CA THR A 384 1.43 27.73 -6.28
C THR A 384 1.49 28.56 -5.02
N VAL A 385 0.89 28.06 -3.96
CA VAL A 385 1.16 28.47 -2.58
C VAL A 385 1.90 27.32 -1.91
N SER A 386 3.10 27.57 -1.39
CA SER A 386 3.89 26.54 -0.70
C SER A 386 4.41 27.04 0.63
N VAL A 387 4.80 26.09 1.48
CA VAL A 387 5.33 26.37 2.82
C VAL A 387 6.62 25.60 3.07
N GLN A 388 7.53 26.20 3.84
CA GLN A 388 8.79 25.58 4.25
C GLN A 388 9.09 25.85 5.71
N GLY A 389 9.83 24.93 6.35
CA GLY A 389 10.32 25.10 7.71
C GLY A 389 9.22 24.96 8.76
N GLN A 390 8.29 24.04 8.51
CA GLN A 390 7.18 23.69 9.41
C GLN A 390 7.73 23.35 10.79
N LYS A 391 7.24 24.07 11.81
CA LYS A 391 7.55 23.81 13.21
C LYS A 391 6.26 23.85 14.02
N GLN A 392 6.16 22.94 14.99
CA GLN A 392 5.14 23.03 16.02
C GLN A 392 5.47 24.21 16.95
N GLU A 393 4.46 24.94 17.39
CA GLU A 393 4.67 26.16 18.20
C GLU A 393 5.27 25.87 19.58
N ARG A 394 5.01 24.68 20.12
CA ARG A 394 5.52 24.21 21.42
C ARG A 394 5.85 22.73 21.34
N SER A 395 7.05 22.34 21.77
CA SER A 395 7.44 20.94 21.88
C SER A 395 6.82 20.28 23.11
N GLY A 396 6.46 19.01 22.96
CA GLY A 396 6.00 18.15 24.05
C GLY A 396 7.14 17.31 24.63
N TYR A 397 6.94 16.79 25.84
CA TYR A 397 7.92 15.89 26.48
C TYR A 397 8.21 14.64 25.63
N ILE A 398 7.19 14.03 24.99
CA ILE A 398 7.36 12.85 24.13
C ILE A 398 8.18 13.21 22.88
N GLU A 399 7.93 14.37 22.28
CA GLU A 399 8.77 14.87 21.18
C GLU A 399 10.21 15.02 21.65
N ASP A 400 10.45 15.74 22.75
CA ASP A 400 11.79 15.99 23.27
C ASP A 400 12.52 14.69 23.64
N LEU A 401 11.79 13.69 24.15
CA LEU A 401 12.31 12.35 24.40
C LEU A 401 12.78 11.69 23.10
N LEU A 402 11.91 11.59 22.10
CA LEU A 402 12.21 10.90 20.84
C LEU A 402 13.25 11.65 19.97
N PHE A 403 13.40 12.96 20.13
CA PHE A 403 14.48 13.72 19.51
C PHE A 403 15.81 13.64 20.26
N GLY A 404 15.86 12.97 21.42
CA GLY A 404 17.07 12.82 22.24
C GLY A 404 17.46 14.10 22.98
N ARG A 405 16.52 15.02 23.21
CA ARG A 405 16.72 16.24 23.99
C ARG A 405 16.66 15.97 25.50
N VAL A 406 15.87 14.95 25.91
CA VAL A 406 15.76 14.53 27.32
C VAL A 406 16.87 13.57 27.74
N VAL A 407 17.35 12.74 26.82
CA VAL A 407 18.48 11.82 27.03
C VAL A 407 19.51 12.06 25.91
N PRO A 408 20.61 12.79 26.19
CA PRO A 408 21.57 13.17 25.17
C PRO A 408 22.14 11.97 24.41
N GLY A 409 22.22 12.08 23.08
CA GLY A 409 22.71 11.02 22.20
C GLY A 409 21.77 9.83 22.03
N LYS A 410 20.56 9.88 22.60
CA LYS A 410 19.54 8.83 22.52
C LYS A 410 18.29 9.37 21.83
N ALA A 411 18.39 9.62 20.52
CA ALA A 411 17.22 9.90 19.70
C ALA A 411 16.62 8.58 19.19
N PHE A 412 15.33 8.59 18.82
CA PHE A 412 14.69 7.46 18.17
C PHE A 412 15.39 7.13 16.85
N VAL A 413 15.69 5.86 16.64
CA VAL A 413 16.37 5.34 15.45
C VAL A 413 15.46 4.34 14.74
N ARG A 414 15.22 4.56 13.45
CA ARG A 414 14.55 3.58 12.58
C ARG A 414 15.58 2.65 11.94
N THR A 415 15.64 1.41 12.41
CA THR A 415 16.52 0.38 11.86
C THR A 415 16.08 -0.05 10.45
N ARG A 416 17.04 -0.37 9.57
CA ARG A 416 16.73 -0.84 8.22
C ARG A 416 16.34 -2.32 8.24
N MET A 417 15.45 -2.71 7.32
CA MET A 417 15.05 -4.12 7.17
C MET A 417 16.16 -4.92 6.47
N ASN A 418 16.81 -4.30 5.48
CA ASN A 418 17.97 -4.86 4.79
C ASN A 418 19.24 -4.33 5.46
N GLY A 419 20.14 -5.24 5.84
CA GLY A 419 21.50 -4.87 6.22
C GLY A 419 22.32 -4.63 4.96
N VAL A 420 22.99 -3.48 4.86
CA VAL A 420 24.07 -3.25 3.89
C VAL A 420 25.25 -2.72 4.70
N ASP A 421 26.45 -3.23 4.42
CA ASP A 421 27.73 -2.77 5.00
C ASP A 421 27.85 -2.89 6.53
N GLY A 422 27.75 -4.10 7.07
CA GLY A 422 28.09 -4.39 8.49
C GLY A 422 27.11 -3.85 9.54
N ASN A 423 26.02 -3.19 9.12
CA ASN A 423 24.95 -2.76 10.02
C ASN A 423 23.91 -3.87 10.25
N ALA A 424 23.45 -4.01 11.49
CA ALA A 424 22.42 -4.96 11.88
C ALA A 424 21.11 -4.72 11.11
N GLY A 425 20.64 -5.73 10.37
CA GLY A 425 19.36 -5.77 9.68
C GLY A 425 18.66 -7.11 9.87
N PHE A 426 17.41 -7.22 9.44
CA PHE A 426 16.56 -8.38 9.70
C PHE A 426 16.39 -9.32 8.50
N GLN A 427 17.18 -9.13 7.45
CA GLN A 427 17.10 -9.94 6.23
C GLN A 427 17.30 -11.44 6.49
N TYR A 428 18.01 -11.84 7.55
CA TYR A 428 18.17 -13.25 7.91
C TYR A 428 16.82 -13.96 8.22
N LEU A 429 15.80 -13.21 8.64
CA LEU A 429 14.44 -13.71 8.88
C LEU A 429 13.66 -13.97 7.58
N GLU A 430 14.19 -13.57 6.43
CA GLU A 430 13.60 -13.91 5.14
C GLU A 430 13.57 -15.43 4.89
N ASN A 431 14.51 -16.16 5.49
CA ASN A 431 14.61 -17.61 5.37
C ASN A 431 13.70 -18.38 6.34
N SER A 432 13.08 -17.70 7.33
CA SER A 432 12.13 -18.33 8.27
C SER A 432 10.67 -18.26 7.79
N LEU A 433 10.40 -17.64 6.64
CA LEU A 433 9.06 -17.51 6.08
C LEU A 433 8.48 -18.87 5.68
N LYS A 434 7.26 -19.16 6.14
CA LYS A 434 6.47 -20.30 5.68
C LYS A 434 5.23 -19.82 4.92
N PRO A 435 4.90 -20.42 3.76
CA PRO A 435 3.63 -20.18 3.09
C PRO A 435 2.46 -20.55 3.98
N THR A 436 1.37 -19.80 3.88
CA THR A 436 0.08 -20.22 4.43
C THR A 436 -0.50 -21.39 3.65
N ASP A 437 -1.37 -22.18 4.29
CA ASP A 437 -2.06 -23.30 3.62
C ASP A 437 -2.84 -22.85 2.38
N ARG A 438 -3.47 -21.67 2.45
CA ARG A 438 -4.20 -21.08 1.32
C ARG A 438 -3.29 -20.79 0.13
N GLN A 439 -2.10 -20.24 0.38
CA GLN A 439 -1.10 -19.95 -0.65
C GLN A 439 -0.52 -21.24 -1.26
N LEU A 440 -0.33 -22.30 -0.45
CA LEU A 440 0.09 -23.61 -0.93
C LEU A 440 -0.97 -24.23 -1.85
N TRP A 441 -2.24 -24.21 -1.45
CA TRP A 441 -3.35 -24.70 -2.27
C TRP A 441 -3.54 -23.91 -3.56
N GLY A 442 -3.41 -22.58 -3.51
CA GLY A 442 -3.45 -21.74 -4.71
C GLY A 442 -2.32 -22.06 -5.69
N THR A 443 -1.10 -22.26 -5.18
CA THR A 443 0.05 -22.69 -5.98
C THR A 443 -0.21 -24.05 -6.64
N PHE A 444 -0.73 -25.01 -5.87
CA PHE A 444 -1.11 -26.33 -6.37
C PHE A 444 -2.16 -26.25 -7.48
N ALA A 445 -3.21 -25.44 -7.31
CA ALA A 445 -4.27 -25.28 -8.30
C ALA A 445 -3.77 -24.69 -9.62
N ILE A 446 -2.92 -23.65 -9.55
CA ILE A 446 -2.32 -23.04 -10.75
C ILE A 446 -1.42 -24.05 -11.47
N MET A 447 -0.57 -24.77 -10.74
CA MET A 447 0.29 -25.81 -11.30
C MET A 447 -0.52 -26.91 -11.96
N PHE A 448 -1.59 -27.38 -11.30
CA PHE A 448 -2.49 -28.39 -11.85
C PHE A 448 -3.07 -27.95 -13.20
N VAL A 449 -3.58 -26.72 -13.30
CA VAL A 449 -4.19 -26.19 -14.52
C VAL A 449 -3.16 -26.04 -15.66
N LEU A 450 -1.97 -25.51 -15.36
CA LEU A 450 -0.90 -25.37 -16.35
C LEU A 450 -0.41 -26.73 -16.84
N SER A 451 -0.22 -27.69 -15.94
CA SER A 451 0.17 -29.06 -16.30
C SER A 451 -0.93 -29.76 -17.09
N PHE A 452 -2.20 -29.57 -16.73
CA PHE A 452 -3.33 -30.10 -17.47
C PHE A 452 -3.36 -29.57 -18.91
N MET A 453 -3.19 -28.25 -19.10
CA MET A 453 -3.12 -27.65 -20.44
C MET A 453 -1.95 -28.20 -21.26
N LEU A 454 -0.78 -28.40 -20.64
CA LEU A 454 0.37 -29.00 -21.32
C LEU A 454 0.08 -30.44 -21.74
N TRP A 455 -0.46 -31.26 -20.84
CA TRP A 455 -0.82 -32.64 -21.16
C TRP A 455 -1.83 -32.69 -22.31
N VAL A 456 -2.87 -31.86 -22.29
CA VAL A 456 -3.83 -31.76 -23.40
C VAL A 456 -3.13 -31.34 -24.70
N ALA A 457 -2.22 -30.36 -24.65
CA ALA A 457 -1.47 -29.94 -25.82
C ALA A 457 -0.60 -31.08 -26.38
N LEU A 458 0.06 -31.87 -25.52
CA LEU A 458 0.84 -33.04 -25.93
C LEU A 458 -0.03 -34.09 -26.63
N VAL A 459 -1.27 -34.28 -26.18
CA VAL A 459 -2.21 -35.22 -26.83
C VAL A 459 -2.79 -34.68 -28.14
N VAL A 460 -3.08 -33.37 -28.20
CA VAL A 460 -3.70 -32.75 -29.38
C VAL A 460 -2.69 -32.55 -30.52
N TYR A 461 -1.43 -32.23 -30.19
CA TYR A 461 -0.35 -32.04 -31.16
C TYR A 461 0.41 -33.37 -31.38
N ASP A 462 -0.27 -34.31 -32.03
CA ASP A 462 0.23 -35.66 -32.39
C ASP A 462 1.57 -35.64 -33.18
N ASP A 463 2.33 -36.74 -33.05
CA ASP A 463 3.76 -37.07 -33.28
C ASP A 463 4.60 -36.25 -34.31
N ARG A 464 4.02 -35.62 -35.34
CA ARG A 464 4.79 -35.05 -36.47
C ARG A 464 5.39 -33.67 -36.23
N TYR A 465 4.86 -32.89 -35.28
CA TYR A 465 5.37 -31.55 -34.97
C TYR A 465 6.33 -31.53 -33.78
N PHE A 466 6.16 -32.46 -32.82
CA PHE A 466 6.90 -32.46 -31.56
C PHE A 466 8.37 -32.93 -31.73
N GLU A 467 8.63 -33.97 -32.52
CA GLU A 467 10.00 -34.38 -32.89
C GLU A 467 10.76 -33.26 -33.61
N MET A 468 10.08 -32.51 -34.47
CA MET A 468 10.69 -31.46 -35.30
C MET A 468 11.10 -30.21 -34.49
N GLN A 469 10.35 -29.88 -33.43
CA GLN A 469 10.59 -28.70 -32.58
C GLN A 469 11.57 -28.99 -31.44
N ILE A 470 11.42 -30.09 -30.71
CA ILE A 470 12.33 -30.45 -29.60
C ILE A 470 13.71 -30.85 -30.13
N GLY A 471 13.75 -31.58 -31.26
CA GLY A 471 15.00 -31.90 -31.93
C GLY A 471 15.77 -30.65 -32.36
N ARG A 472 15.09 -29.57 -32.79
CA ARG A 472 15.73 -28.27 -33.09
C ARG A 472 16.13 -27.50 -31.82
N PHE A 473 15.31 -27.54 -30.77
CA PHE A 473 15.59 -26.83 -29.52
C PHE A 473 16.84 -27.38 -28.81
N PHE A 474 16.92 -28.70 -28.59
CA PHE A 474 18.11 -29.31 -27.97
C PHE A 474 19.35 -29.19 -28.86
N LYS A 475 19.21 -29.36 -30.19
CA LYS A 475 20.34 -29.21 -31.13
C LYS A 475 20.88 -27.78 -31.18
N ASN A 476 20.08 -26.77 -30.85
CA ASN A 476 20.53 -25.37 -30.73
C ASN A 476 21.14 -25.04 -29.36
N ILE A 477 20.69 -25.68 -28.28
CA ILE A 477 21.29 -25.52 -26.95
C ILE A 477 22.68 -26.17 -26.90
N PHE A 478 22.82 -27.40 -27.39
CA PHE A 478 24.10 -28.12 -27.40
C PHE A 478 25.11 -27.59 -28.44
N ARG A 479 24.70 -26.73 -29.38
CA ARG A 479 25.64 -26.06 -30.32
C ARG A 479 26.21 -24.75 -29.77
N ARG A 480 25.64 -24.19 -28.70
CA ARG A 480 26.03 -22.88 -28.15
C ARG A 480 26.93 -22.93 -26.92
N TYR A 481 27.21 -24.12 -26.39
CA TYR A 481 28.17 -24.31 -25.30
C TYR A 481 28.97 -25.60 -25.57
N PRO A 482 30.22 -25.51 -26.09
CA PRO A 482 31.17 -26.61 -26.04
C PRO A 482 31.67 -26.87 -24.62
#